data_AF-A0A6N2MLL9-F1
#
_entry.id   AF-A0A6N2MLL9-F1
#
_cell.length_a   1.000
_cell.length_b   1.000
_cell.length_c   1.000
_cell.angle_alpha   90.00
_cell.angle_beta   90.00
_cell.angle_gamma   90.00
#
_symmetry.space_group_name_H-M   'P 1'
#
loop_
_entity.id
_entity.type
_entity.pdbx_description
1 polymer ?
#
loop_
_entity_poly.entity_id
_entity_poly.type
_entity_poly.pdbx_seq_one_letter_code
_entity_poly.pdbx_strand_id
1 'polypeptide(L)'
;MEKCPGYPLEVELLITLASIHPSLINSSLCVKKFYSMEELMELERLRFDCKKGSKVMFVLNLVYRVVKNEKGKEVLVLTGELELFERGRVMDKFEELGGASRVLLASITACAEGISLTAASRVILLDSEWNPSKTKQAIARAFRPGQQKMVYVYQLLATGTVEEDKYRRTAWKEWVSRMIFSEGFVEDPSRWQAEKIEDDVLREIVEEDRVKSFHMIMKNEKASTS
;
A
#
# COMPACT_ATOMS: atom_id res chain seq x y z
N MET A 1 15.47 2.10 -32.66
CA MET A 1 15.02 2.35 -31.27
C MET A 1 15.12 3.84 -31.02
N GLU A 2 14.03 4.57 -31.25
CA GLU A 2 13.98 6.01 -30.96
C GLU A 2 14.06 6.21 -29.45
N LYS A 3 15.03 7.04 -29.03
CA LYS A 3 15.19 7.45 -27.64
C LYS A 3 14.02 8.36 -27.28
N CYS A 4 13.09 7.92 -26.44
CA CYS A 4 12.09 8.79 -25.82
C CYS A 4 12.77 9.88 -24.98
N PRO A 5 12.69 11.17 -25.35
CA PRO A 5 13.32 12.25 -24.60
C PRO A 5 12.42 12.65 -23.41
N GLY A 6 12.80 12.30 -22.17
CA GLY A 6 12.19 12.90 -20.96
C GLY A 6 10.83 12.35 -20.49
N TYR A 7 10.29 11.31 -21.12
CA TYR A 7 9.00 10.67 -20.81
C TYR A 7 8.90 9.62 -19.67
N PRO A 8 9.95 9.16 -18.96
CA PRO A 8 9.82 8.01 -18.07
C PRO A 8 8.80 8.21 -16.92
N LEU A 9 8.83 9.37 -16.26
CA LEU A 9 8.08 9.58 -15.01
C LEU A 9 6.58 9.78 -15.25
N GLU A 10 6.19 10.44 -16.34
CA GLU A 10 4.77 10.65 -16.67
C GLU A 10 4.10 9.33 -17.04
N VAL A 11 4.76 8.50 -17.87
CA VAL A 11 4.27 7.17 -18.24
C VAL A 11 4.23 6.26 -17.02
N GLU A 12 5.24 6.31 -16.16
CA GLU A 12 5.27 5.54 -14.92
C GLU A 12 4.12 5.91 -13.97
N LEU A 13 3.84 7.21 -13.81
CA LEU A 13 2.70 7.69 -13.03
C LEU A 13 1.39 7.14 -13.58
N LEU A 14 1.19 7.20 -14.90
CA LEU A 14 -0.02 6.69 -15.54
C LEU A 14 -0.18 5.17 -15.36
N ILE A 15 0.90 4.40 -15.48
CA ILE A 15 0.88 2.95 -15.22
C ILE A 15 0.53 2.66 -13.76
N THR A 16 1.13 3.40 -12.82
CA THR A 16 0.85 3.26 -11.38
C THR A 16 -0.63 3.51 -11.09
N LEU A 17 -1.19 4.61 -11.61
CA LEU A 17 -2.61 4.95 -11.45
C LEU A 17 -3.52 3.88 -12.07
N ALA A 18 -3.21 3.44 -13.30
CA ALA A 18 -3.96 2.42 -14.00
C ALA A 18 -3.96 1.07 -13.27
N SER A 19 -2.84 0.71 -12.65
CA SER A 19 -2.68 -0.52 -11.87
C SER A 19 -3.61 -0.56 -10.64
N ILE A 20 -3.92 0.62 -10.09
CA ILE A 20 -4.84 0.77 -8.98
C ILE A 20 -6.27 0.73 -9.52
N HIS A 21 -6.59 1.63 -10.44
CA HIS A 21 -7.87 1.68 -11.14
C HIS A 21 -7.78 2.53 -12.42
N PRO A 22 -8.31 2.08 -13.58
CA PRO A 22 -8.18 2.81 -14.84
C PRO A 22 -8.66 4.27 -14.80
N SER A 23 -9.78 4.55 -14.11
CA SER A 23 -10.30 5.92 -14.02
C SER A 23 -9.37 6.90 -13.28
N LEU A 24 -8.41 6.41 -12.48
CA LEU A 24 -7.48 7.28 -11.76
C LEU A 24 -6.51 7.99 -12.70
N ILE A 25 -6.33 7.50 -13.92
CA ILE A 25 -5.57 8.18 -14.98
C ILE A 25 -6.05 9.63 -15.16
N ASN A 26 -7.35 9.90 -15.03
CA ASN A 26 -7.95 11.24 -15.17
C ASN A 26 -7.49 12.23 -14.09
N SER A 27 -6.94 11.76 -12.97
CA SER A 27 -6.42 12.63 -11.91
C SER A 27 -5.07 13.27 -12.26
N SER A 28 -4.36 12.73 -13.26
CA SER A 28 -3.03 13.21 -13.62
C SER A 28 -3.08 14.40 -14.57
N LEU A 29 -2.24 15.41 -14.31
CA LEU A 29 -2.11 16.59 -15.18
C LEU A 29 -1.51 16.25 -16.55
N CYS A 30 -0.70 15.19 -16.66
CA CYS A 30 -0.05 14.80 -17.91
C CYS A 30 -0.98 14.01 -18.85
N VAL A 31 -2.19 13.65 -18.42
CA VAL A 31 -3.05 12.70 -19.13
C VAL A 31 -3.41 13.14 -20.56
N LYS A 32 -3.62 14.45 -20.77
CA LYS A 32 -3.98 15.04 -22.07
C LYS A 32 -2.88 14.90 -23.13
N LYS A 33 -1.66 14.51 -22.73
CA LYS A 33 -0.55 14.25 -23.64
C LYS A 33 -0.61 12.85 -24.27
N PHE A 34 -1.28 11.91 -23.62
CA PHE A 34 -1.27 10.49 -23.97
C PHE A 34 -2.63 9.95 -24.40
N TYR A 35 -3.72 10.62 -24.01
CA TYR A 35 -5.08 10.18 -24.29
C TYR A 35 -5.90 11.30 -24.93
N SER A 36 -6.76 10.91 -25.86
CA SER A 36 -7.81 11.75 -26.43
C SER A 36 -8.94 11.99 -25.42
N MET A 37 -9.75 13.04 -25.65
CA MET A 37 -10.90 13.32 -24.79
C MET A 37 -11.93 12.19 -24.80
N GLU A 38 -12.05 11.44 -25.90
CA GLU A 38 -12.96 10.30 -26.02
C GLU A 38 -12.52 9.15 -25.11
N GLU A 39 -11.24 8.78 -25.15
CA GLU A 39 -10.66 7.77 -24.26
C GLU A 39 -10.80 8.15 -22.78
N LEU A 40 -10.63 9.44 -22.44
CA LEU A 40 -10.79 9.92 -21.07
C LEU A 40 -12.23 9.85 -20.56
N MET A 41 -13.22 10.08 -21.43
CA MET A 41 -14.63 9.88 -21.09
C MET A 41 -14.93 8.40 -20.85
N GLU A 42 -14.33 7.49 -21.63
CA GLU A 42 -14.47 6.05 -21.39
C GLU A 42 -13.87 5.64 -20.06
N LEU A 43 -12.67 6.13 -19.71
CA LEU A 43 -12.06 5.88 -18.40
C LEU A 43 -12.89 6.45 -17.25
N GLU A 44 -13.50 7.63 -17.41
CA GLU A 44 -14.37 8.22 -16.39
C GLU A 44 -15.64 7.38 -16.15
N ARG A 45 -16.20 6.76 -17.20
CA ARG A 45 -17.35 5.85 -17.05
C ARG A 45 -17.03 4.64 -16.17
N LEU A 46 -15.77 4.22 -16.11
CA LEU A 46 -15.34 3.10 -15.26
C LEU A 46 -15.21 3.49 -13.78
N ARG A 47 -15.29 4.78 -13.41
CA ARG A 47 -15.04 5.27 -12.04
C ARG A 47 -15.82 4.55 -10.94
N PHE A 48 -17.03 4.08 -11.25
CA PHE A 48 -17.88 3.37 -10.30
C PHE A 48 -17.80 1.84 -10.42
N ASP A 49 -17.04 1.30 -11.39
CA ASP A 49 -16.84 -0.14 -11.56
C ASP A 49 -15.55 -0.60 -10.89
N CYS A 50 -15.66 -0.90 -9.60
CA CYS A 50 -14.54 -1.41 -8.82
C CYS A 50 -13.91 -2.71 -9.34
N LYS A 51 -14.61 -3.47 -10.20
CA LYS A 51 -14.08 -4.72 -10.78
C LYS A 51 -12.98 -4.49 -11.81
N LYS A 52 -12.79 -3.24 -12.27
CA LYS A 52 -11.78 -2.88 -13.27
C LYS A 52 -10.42 -2.56 -12.68
N GLY A 53 -10.34 -2.18 -11.41
CA GLY A 53 -9.08 -1.89 -10.73
C GLY A 53 -8.65 -3.05 -9.84
N SER A 54 -7.60 -3.79 -10.21
CA SER A 54 -7.18 -5.00 -9.49
C SER A 54 -6.90 -4.74 -8.01
N LYS A 55 -6.20 -3.64 -7.68
CA LYS A 55 -5.87 -3.29 -6.29
C LYS A 55 -7.06 -2.72 -5.53
N VAL A 56 -7.88 -1.89 -6.17
CA VAL A 56 -9.12 -1.36 -5.57
C VAL A 56 -10.11 -2.48 -5.28
N MET A 57 -10.28 -3.43 -6.22
CA MET A 57 -11.10 -4.62 -6.04
C MET A 57 -10.62 -5.45 -4.86
N PHE A 58 -9.30 -5.65 -4.74
CA PHE A 58 -8.71 -6.34 -3.58
C PHE A 58 -9.08 -5.63 -2.27
N VAL A 59 -8.86 -4.31 -2.17
CA VAL A 59 -9.17 -3.54 -0.97
C VAL A 59 -10.66 -3.60 -0.63
N LEU A 60 -11.53 -3.46 -1.64
CA LEU A 60 -12.97 -3.52 -1.43
C LEU A 60 -13.44 -4.91 -1.03
N ASN A 61 -12.89 -5.97 -1.60
CA ASN A 61 -13.18 -7.34 -1.18
C ASN A 61 -12.73 -7.58 0.26
N LEU A 62 -11.56 -7.09 0.66
CA LEU A 62 -11.06 -7.17 2.03
C LEU A 62 -11.99 -6.41 2.99
N VAL A 63 -12.31 -5.15 2.67
CA VAL A 63 -13.25 -4.32 3.45
C VAL A 63 -14.60 -5.01 3.55
N TYR A 64 -15.15 -5.49 2.44
CA TYR A 64 -16.44 -6.17 2.42
C TYR A 64 -16.43 -7.43 3.28
N ARG A 65 -15.39 -8.26 3.24
CA ARG A 65 -15.26 -9.43 4.15
C ARG A 65 -15.21 -8.99 5.60
N VAL A 66 -14.37 -8.01 5.92
CA VAL A 66 -14.21 -7.52 7.31
C VAL A 66 -15.53 -6.95 7.83
N VAL A 67 -16.25 -6.17 7.03
CA VAL A 67 -17.52 -5.52 7.40
C VAL A 67 -18.71 -6.50 7.41
N LYS A 68 -18.72 -7.51 6.52
CA LYS A 68 -19.80 -8.49 6.42
C LYS A 68 -19.69 -9.61 7.46
N ASN A 69 -18.48 -10.14 7.67
CA ASN A 69 -18.25 -11.24 8.61
C ASN A 69 -18.34 -10.77 10.06
N GLU A 70 -18.14 -9.48 10.30
CA GLU A 70 -18.27 -8.88 11.62
C GLU A 70 -19.18 -7.65 11.52
N LYS A 71 -20.48 -7.87 11.78
CA LYS A 71 -21.55 -6.87 11.69
C LYS A 71 -21.15 -5.56 12.37
N GLY A 72 -21.32 -4.44 11.66
CA GLY A 72 -21.29 -3.09 12.23
C GLY A 72 -19.95 -2.37 12.20
N LYS A 73 -18.97 -2.84 11.41
CA LYS A 73 -17.65 -2.21 11.36
C LYS A 73 -17.58 -1.04 10.38
N GLU A 74 -16.91 0.02 10.82
CA GLU A 74 -16.72 1.26 10.08
C GLU A 74 -15.36 1.29 9.37
N VAL A 75 -15.34 1.93 8.20
CA VAL A 75 -14.12 2.24 7.45
C VAL A 75 -13.82 3.72 7.64
N LEU A 76 -12.65 4.00 8.20
CA LEU A 76 -12.17 5.36 8.41
C LEU A 76 -11.25 5.79 7.26
N VAL A 77 -11.21 7.10 7.01
CA VAL A 77 -10.34 7.69 5.97
C VAL A 77 -9.52 8.81 6.60
N LEU A 78 -8.21 8.78 6.38
CA LEU A 78 -7.26 9.78 6.84
C LEU A 78 -6.43 10.30 5.67
N THR A 79 -6.71 11.53 5.24
CA THR A 79 -5.96 12.23 4.20
C THR A 79 -5.17 13.39 4.79
N GLY A 80 -4.14 13.84 4.06
CA GLY A 80 -3.35 15.02 4.48
C GLY A 80 -4.15 16.33 4.47
N GLU A 81 -5.31 16.36 3.82
CA GLU A 81 -6.18 17.53 3.68
C GLU A 81 -7.14 17.72 4.87
N LEU A 82 -7.30 16.70 5.72
CA LEU A 82 -8.17 16.81 6.89
C LEU A 82 -7.69 17.88 7.85
N GLU A 83 -8.63 18.60 8.47
CA GLU A 83 -8.30 19.54 9.53
C GLU A 83 -7.74 18.80 10.76
N LEU A 84 -6.94 19.50 11.56
CA LEU A 84 -6.28 18.90 12.74
C LEU A 84 -7.28 18.24 13.69
N PHE A 85 -8.44 18.86 13.89
CA PHE A 85 -9.48 18.36 14.78
C PHE A 85 -10.15 17.09 14.25
N GLU A 86 -10.49 17.06 12.96
CA GLU A 86 -11.08 15.87 12.32
C GLU A 86 -10.09 14.71 12.28
N ARG A 87 -8.82 15.00 11.97
CA ARG A 87 -7.73 14.02 12.05
C ARG A 87 -7.65 13.39 13.43
N GLY A 88 -7.66 14.20 14.50
CA GLY A 88 -7.66 13.71 15.88
C GLY A 88 -8.82 12.75 16.15
N ARG A 89 -10.04 13.12 15.75
CA ARG A 89 -11.23 12.27 15.90
C ARG A 89 -11.09 10.93 15.16
N VAL A 90 -10.58 10.95 13.93
CA VAL A 90 -10.36 9.72 13.14
C VAL A 90 -9.33 8.83 13.82
N MET A 91 -8.25 9.42 14.34
CA MET A 91 -7.20 8.69 15.05
C MET A 91 -7.71 8.07 16.35
N ASP A 92 -8.38 8.85 17.19
CA ASP A 92 -8.93 8.38 18.47
C ASP A 92 -9.92 7.23 18.25
N LYS A 93 -10.77 7.36 17.23
CA LYS A 93 -11.75 6.33 16.85
C LYS A 93 -11.10 5.06 16.27
N PHE A 94 -9.93 5.17 15.66
CA PHE A 94 -9.18 4.00 15.19
C PHE A 94 -8.43 3.29 16.33
N GLU A 95 -7.93 4.04 17.30
CA GLU A 95 -7.22 3.50 18.47
C GLU A 95 -8.15 2.96 19.57
N GLU A 96 -9.46 3.22 19.49
CA GLU A 96 -10.45 2.75 20.46
C GLU A 96 -10.46 1.22 20.60
N LEU A 97 -10.11 0.72 21.78
CA LEU A 97 -10.09 -0.72 22.09
C LEU A 97 -11.51 -1.30 22.02
N GLY A 98 -11.71 -2.27 21.13
CA GLY A 98 -13.03 -2.89 20.93
C GLY A 98 -13.98 -2.03 20.09
N GLY A 99 -13.51 -0.92 19.53
CA GLY A 99 -14.26 -0.09 18.61
C GLY A 99 -14.74 -0.84 17.36
N ALA A 100 -15.79 -0.32 16.75
CA ALA A 100 -16.33 -0.82 15.49
C ALA A 100 -15.37 -0.59 14.30
N SER A 101 -14.50 0.41 14.39
CA SER A 101 -13.58 0.78 13.31
C SER A 101 -12.40 -0.19 13.24
N ARG A 102 -12.34 -1.01 12.18
CA ARG A 102 -11.23 -1.96 12.00
C ARG A 102 -10.39 -1.71 10.75
N VAL A 103 -10.82 -0.81 9.88
CA VAL A 103 -10.11 -0.46 8.66
C VAL A 103 -9.90 1.04 8.61
N LEU A 104 -8.66 1.46 8.36
CA LEU A 104 -8.28 2.84 8.12
C LEU A 104 -7.60 2.93 6.76
N LEU A 105 -8.13 3.76 5.87
CA LEU A 105 -7.48 4.15 4.63
C LEU A 105 -6.69 5.43 4.88
N ALA A 106 -5.37 5.36 4.85
CA ALA A 106 -4.50 6.50 5.08
C ALA A 106 -3.68 6.84 3.84
N SER A 107 -3.54 8.13 3.51
CA SER A 107 -2.54 8.56 2.54
C SER A 107 -1.15 8.49 3.17
N ILE A 108 -0.13 8.11 2.39
CA ILE A 108 1.26 8.06 2.88
C ILE A 108 1.75 9.44 3.39
N THR A 109 1.19 10.52 2.83
CA THR A 109 1.42 11.89 3.27
C THR A 109 0.88 12.16 4.67
N ALA A 110 -0.33 11.69 5.00
CA ALA A 110 -0.90 11.82 6.35
C ALA A 110 -0.06 11.06 7.39
N CYS A 111 0.56 9.94 7.00
CA CYS A 111 1.44 9.17 7.89
C CYS A 111 2.77 9.90 8.24
N ALA A 112 3.18 10.90 7.45
CA ALA A 112 4.43 11.64 7.65
C ALA A 112 4.38 12.59 8.86
N GLU A 113 3.19 12.91 9.37
CA GLU A 113 2.96 13.95 10.40
C GLU A 113 3.14 13.47 11.86
N GLY A 114 3.64 12.24 12.08
CA GLY A 114 3.93 11.75 13.44
C GLY A 114 2.78 11.07 14.17
N ILE A 115 1.74 10.62 13.44
CA ILE A 115 0.57 9.91 13.99
C ILE A 115 0.93 8.58 14.69
N SER A 116 0.06 8.06 15.56
CA SER A 116 0.18 6.71 16.14
C SER A 116 -0.96 5.84 15.64
N LEU A 117 -0.63 4.67 15.10
CA LEU A 117 -1.59 3.69 14.56
C LEU A 117 -1.37 2.31 15.20
N THR A 118 -1.11 2.29 16.51
CA THR A 118 -0.79 1.08 17.29
C THR A 118 -1.94 0.08 17.38
N ALA A 119 -3.19 0.48 17.11
CA ALA A 119 -4.29 -0.47 16.98
C ALA A 119 -4.17 -1.36 15.73
N ALA A 120 -3.41 -0.94 14.71
CA ALA A 120 -3.21 -1.70 13.48
C ALA A 120 -2.26 -2.90 13.69
N SER A 121 -2.73 -4.09 13.32
CA SER A 121 -1.91 -5.32 13.26
C SER A 121 -1.54 -5.71 11.83
N ARG A 122 -2.12 -5.05 10.82
CA ARG A 122 -1.87 -5.31 9.40
C ARG A 122 -1.76 -3.98 8.66
N VAL A 123 -0.73 -3.84 7.86
CA VAL A 123 -0.48 -2.67 7.01
C VAL A 123 -0.41 -3.15 5.57
N ILE A 124 -1.23 -2.58 4.70
CA ILE A 124 -1.27 -2.92 3.28
C ILE A 124 -0.87 -1.68 2.49
N LEU A 125 0.22 -1.79 1.73
CA LEU A 125 0.75 -0.77 0.85
C LEU A 125 0.20 -1.03 -0.56
N LEU A 126 -0.61 -0.09 -1.05
CA LEU A 126 -1.27 -0.22 -2.36
C LEU A 126 -0.38 0.22 -3.52
N ASP A 127 0.52 1.17 -3.26
CA ASP A 127 1.47 1.71 -4.21
C ASP A 127 2.90 1.55 -3.70
N SER A 128 3.87 1.66 -4.63
CA SER A 128 5.29 1.64 -4.31
C SER A 128 5.84 3.07 -4.29
N GLU A 129 6.73 3.38 -3.34
CA GLU A 129 7.36 4.69 -3.18
C GLU A 129 8.85 4.63 -3.56
N TRP A 130 9.34 5.67 -4.24
CA TRP A 130 10.73 5.81 -4.67
C TRP A 130 11.70 6.04 -3.51
N ASN A 131 11.18 6.64 -2.43
CA ASN A 131 11.90 6.85 -1.19
C ASN A 131 11.49 5.79 -0.15
N PRO A 132 12.33 4.76 0.10
CA PRO A 132 12.01 3.70 1.07
C PRO A 132 11.72 4.24 2.48
N SER A 133 12.32 5.37 2.84
CA SER A 133 12.14 5.98 4.16
C SER A 133 10.71 6.41 4.42
N LYS A 134 9.96 6.85 3.40
CA LYS A 134 8.54 7.22 3.56
C LYS A 134 7.69 5.99 3.89
N THR A 135 7.89 4.88 3.16
CA THR A 135 7.22 3.61 3.42
C THR A 135 7.56 3.09 4.83
N LYS A 136 8.84 3.13 5.21
CA LYS A 136 9.28 2.74 6.56
C LYS A 136 8.65 3.60 7.64
N GLN A 137 8.58 4.91 7.45
CA GLN A 137 7.94 5.82 8.40
C GLN A 137 6.44 5.52 8.54
N ALA A 138 5.75 5.24 7.43
CA ALA A 138 4.35 4.85 7.45
C ALA A 138 4.13 3.52 8.21
N ILE A 139 4.95 2.50 7.94
CA ILE A 139 4.93 1.22 8.68
C ILE A 139 5.20 1.44 10.17
N ALA A 140 6.18 2.29 10.50
CA ALA A 140 6.54 2.63 11.88
C ALA A 140 5.44 3.36 12.64
N ARG A 141 4.36 3.81 11.99
CA ARG A 141 3.17 4.31 12.70
C ARG A 141 2.40 3.18 13.40
N ALA A 142 2.37 2.00 12.80
CA ALA A 142 1.79 0.78 13.40
C ALA A 142 2.80 0.00 14.25
N PHE A 143 4.07 -0.01 13.83
CA PHE A 143 5.19 -0.57 14.58
C PHE A 143 5.81 0.49 15.50
N ARG A 144 5.09 0.85 16.57
CA ARG A 144 5.45 1.90 17.53
C ARG A 144 5.36 1.37 18.97
N PRO A 145 6.15 1.90 19.94
CA PRO A 145 5.99 1.55 21.34
C PRO A 145 4.53 1.69 21.78
N GLY A 146 3.98 0.63 22.40
CA GLY A 146 2.55 0.50 22.71
C GLY A 146 1.85 -0.60 21.91
N GLN A 147 2.41 -1.02 20.77
CA GLN A 147 1.91 -2.16 20.00
C GLN A 147 2.02 -3.48 20.79
N GLN A 148 0.90 -4.19 20.91
CA GLN A 148 0.81 -5.48 21.62
C GLN A 148 0.67 -6.68 20.69
N LYS A 149 0.36 -6.44 19.41
CA LYS A 149 0.13 -7.49 18.41
C LYS A 149 1.25 -7.51 17.39
N MET A 150 1.46 -8.66 16.78
CA MET A 150 2.34 -8.77 15.62
C MET A 150 1.82 -7.90 14.47
N VAL A 151 2.71 -7.12 13.86
CA VAL A 151 2.38 -6.26 12.73
C VAL A 151 2.85 -6.93 11.45
N TYR A 152 1.91 -7.23 10.55
CA TYR A 152 2.20 -7.78 9.24
C TYR A 152 2.15 -6.69 8.17
N VAL A 153 3.13 -6.67 7.26
CA VAL A 153 3.20 -5.67 6.18
C VAL A 153 3.10 -6.35 4.82
N TYR A 154 2.16 -5.87 4.02
CA TYR A 154 1.85 -6.40 2.69
C TYR A 154 2.11 -5.32 1.66
N GLN A 155 2.85 -5.63 0.61
CA GLN A 155 3.08 -4.74 -0.51
C GLN A 155 2.37 -5.30 -1.74
N LEU A 156 1.33 -4.61 -2.22
CA LEU A 156 0.67 -4.96 -3.46
C LEU A 156 1.45 -4.35 -4.63
N LEU A 157 1.80 -5.17 -5.61
CA LEU A 157 2.57 -4.77 -6.80
C LEU A 157 1.87 -5.33 -8.03
N ALA A 158 1.62 -4.50 -9.04
CA ALA A 158 1.07 -5.01 -10.29
C ALA A 158 2.17 -5.69 -11.13
N THR A 159 1.94 -6.94 -11.50
CA THR A 159 2.91 -7.78 -12.23
C THR A 159 3.16 -7.31 -13.64
N GLY A 160 4.40 -7.39 -14.11
CA GLY A 160 4.78 -6.96 -15.47
C GLY A 160 4.71 -5.45 -15.67
N THR A 161 4.63 -4.67 -14.59
CA THR A 161 4.59 -3.22 -14.62
C THR A 161 5.87 -2.62 -14.05
N VAL A 162 6.06 -1.33 -14.30
CA VAL A 162 7.16 -0.53 -13.72
C VAL A 162 7.18 -0.52 -12.19
N GLU A 163 6.08 -0.89 -11.52
CA GLU A 163 6.04 -1.00 -10.07
C GLU A 163 6.95 -2.11 -9.53
N GLU A 164 7.10 -3.23 -10.25
CA GLU A 164 8.01 -4.31 -9.85
C GLU A 164 9.47 -3.85 -9.91
N ASP A 165 9.84 -3.12 -10.97
CA ASP A 165 11.17 -2.57 -11.13
C ASP A 165 11.47 -1.48 -10.10
N LYS A 166 10.48 -0.62 -9.82
CA LYS A 166 10.55 0.39 -8.77
C LYS A 166 10.75 -0.28 -7.41
N TYR A 167 9.97 -1.31 -7.09
CA TYR A 167 10.12 -2.09 -5.88
C TYR A 167 11.53 -2.71 -5.77
N ARG A 168 12.01 -3.40 -6.82
CA ARG A 168 13.35 -4.02 -6.84
C ARG A 168 14.45 -2.99 -6.58
N ARG A 169 14.37 -1.81 -7.17
CA ARG A 169 15.32 -0.71 -6.95
C ARG A 169 15.25 -0.16 -5.53
N THR A 170 14.05 0.00 -4.98
CA THR A 170 13.87 0.47 -3.60
C THR A 170 14.40 -0.55 -2.59
N ALA A 171 14.14 -1.84 -2.79
CA ALA A 171 14.69 -2.93 -1.99
C ALA A 171 16.22 -2.98 -2.07
N TRP A 172 16.80 -2.81 -3.26
CA TRP A 172 18.25 -2.70 -3.44
C TRP A 172 18.85 -1.51 -2.68
N LYS A 173 18.24 -0.32 -2.77
CA LYS A 173 18.70 0.86 -2.02
C LYS A 173 18.69 0.60 -0.52
N GLU A 174 17.65 -0.05 -0.03
CA GLU A 174 17.54 -0.45 1.37
C GLU A 174 18.61 -1.47 1.76
N TRP A 175 18.84 -2.48 0.94
CA TRP A 175 19.86 -3.49 1.18
C TRP A 175 21.27 -2.89 1.25
N VAL A 176 21.64 -2.06 0.27
CA VAL A 176 22.93 -1.35 0.27
C VAL A 176 23.05 -0.45 1.49
N SER A 177 21.98 0.27 1.85
CA SER A 177 21.95 1.07 3.07
C SER A 177 22.23 0.22 4.30
N ARG A 178 21.56 -0.93 4.45
CA ARG A 178 21.80 -1.85 5.57
C ARG A 178 23.23 -2.37 5.58
N MET A 179 23.79 -2.74 4.44
CA MET A 179 25.16 -3.24 4.31
C MET A 179 26.21 -2.21 4.76
N ILE A 180 26.00 -0.93 4.45
CA ILE A 180 26.89 0.16 4.88
C ILE A 180 26.85 0.35 6.40
N PHE A 181 25.67 0.19 7.01
CA PHE A 181 25.47 0.42 8.44
C PHE A 181 25.63 -0.84 9.31
N SER A 182 25.86 -2.01 8.72
CA SER A 182 26.03 -3.28 9.42
C SER A 182 27.49 -3.74 9.44
N GLU A 183 27.95 -4.26 10.56
CA GLU A 183 29.29 -4.88 10.67
C GLU A 183 29.36 -6.31 10.09
N GLY A 184 28.23 -6.88 9.65
CA GLY A 184 28.13 -8.26 9.17
C GLY A 184 27.53 -8.38 7.76
N PHE A 185 27.55 -9.60 7.21
CA PHE A 185 26.91 -9.91 5.93
C PHE A 185 25.40 -9.73 6.03
N VAL A 186 24.82 -8.95 5.10
CA VAL A 186 23.38 -8.75 4.99
C VAL A 186 22.90 -9.48 3.75
N GLU A 187 21.99 -10.44 3.91
CA GLU A 187 21.35 -11.11 2.78
C GLU A 187 20.50 -10.15 1.96
N ASP A 188 20.43 -10.40 0.65
CA ASP A 188 19.64 -9.61 -0.29
C ASP A 188 18.13 -9.86 -0.10
N PRO A 189 17.36 -8.87 0.38
CA PRO A 189 15.94 -9.02 0.67
C PRO A 189 15.07 -9.06 -0.59
N SER A 190 15.60 -8.73 -1.78
CA SER A 190 14.83 -8.77 -3.03
C SER A 190 14.37 -10.19 -3.41
N ARG A 191 14.96 -11.21 -2.79
CA ARG A 191 14.58 -12.62 -2.94
C ARG A 191 13.69 -13.14 -1.81
N TRP A 192 13.43 -12.34 -0.77
CA TRP A 192 12.61 -12.78 0.35
C TRP A 192 11.15 -12.92 -0.08
N GLN A 193 10.67 -14.16 -0.05
CA GLN A 193 9.26 -14.48 -0.01
C GLN A 193 8.98 -15.09 1.35
N ALA A 194 7.92 -14.66 2.04
CA ALA A 194 7.49 -15.34 3.25
C ALA A 194 7.11 -16.79 2.87
N GLU A 195 7.92 -17.76 3.29
CA GLU A 195 7.69 -19.20 2.99
C GLU A 195 6.35 -19.68 3.56
N LYS A 196 5.83 -19.00 4.59
CA LYS A 196 4.54 -19.30 5.22
C LYS A 196 3.81 -18.00 5.57
N ILE A 197 2.65 -17.79 4.96
CA ILE A 197 1.70 -16.73 5.35
C ILE A 197 0.99 -17.22 6.61
N GLU A 198 1.43 -16.81 7.79
CA GLU A 198 0.78 -17.18 9.06
C GLU A 198 -0.59 -16.53 9.24
N ASP A 199 -0.84 -15.43 8.52
CA ASP A 199 -2.13 -14.75 8.54
C ASP A 199 -3.19 -15.51 7.73
N ASP A 200 -4.20 -16.06 8.40
CA ASP A 200 -5.27 -16.84 7.75
C ASP A 200 -6.05 -16.01 6.71
N VAL A 201 -6.33 -14.74 7.01
CA VAL A 201 -7.06 -13.83 6.11
C VAL A 201 -6.28 -13.62 4.82
N LEU A 202 -4.99 -13.37 4.91
CA LEU A 202 -4.17 -13.10 3.73
C LEU A 202 -3.72 -14.35 3.02
N ARG A 203 -3.65 -15.50 3.71
CA ARG A 203 -3.54 -16.81 3.07
C ARG A 203 -4.75 -17.08 2.18
N GLU A 204 -5.97 -16.92 2.71
CA GLU A 204 -7.21 -17.10 1.95
C GLU A 204 -7.25 -16.18 0.71
N ILE A 205 -6.85 -14.91 0.86
CA ILE A 205 -6.84 -13.97 -0.25
C ILE A 205 -5.77 -14.32 -1.31
N VAL A 206 -4.58 -14.76 -0.91
CA VAL A 206 -3.52 -15.18 -1.85
C VAL A 206 -3.90 -16.48 -2.55
N GLU A 207 -4.53 -17.43 -1.86
CA GLU A 207 -5.02 -18.69 -2.45
C GLU A 207 -6.14 -18.45 -3.48
N GLU A 208 -6.97 -17.43 -3.25
CA GLU A 208 -8.01 -16.99 -4.20
C GLU A 208 -7.47 -16.19 -5.39
N ASP A 209 -6.29 -15.58 -5.26
CA ASP A 209 -5.64 -14.82 -6.34
C ASP A 209 -5.02 -15.76 -7.38
N ARG A 210 -5.87 -16.24 -8.30
CA ARG A 210 -5.51 -17.15 -9.40
C ARG A 210 -4.43 -16.61 -10.35
N VAL A 211 -4.10 -15.32 -10.26
CA VAL A 211 -3.23 -14.62 -11.22
C VAL A 211 -1.83 -14.32 -10.64
N LYS A 212 -1.55 -14.69 -9.37
CA LYS A 212 -0.28 -14.36 -8.67
C LYS A 212 0.04 -12.86 -8.73
N SER A 213 -0.99 -12.02 -8.61
CA SER A 213 -0.90 -10.56 -8.69
C SER A 213 -0.20 -9.93 -7.49
N PHE A 214 0.08 -10.67 -6.42
CA PHE A 214 0.66 -10.14 -5.18
C PHE A 214 2.04 -10.73 -4.92
N HIS A 215 3.09 -9.91 -5.07
CA HIS A 215 4.45 -10.42 -5.18
C HIS A 215 5.29 -10.42 -3.90
N MET A 216 4.82 -9.92 -2.74
CA MET A 216 5.65 -10.04 -1.54
C MET A 216 4.93 -9.78 -0.22
N ILE A 217 5.24 -10.62 0.77
CA ILE A 217 4.80 -10.48 2.16
C ILE A 217 6.04 -10.28 3.00
N MET A 218 6.14 -9.11 3.64
CA MET A 218 7.24 -8.79 4.55
C MET A 218 6.79 -9.11 5.97
N LYS A 219 7.28 -10.23 6.50
CA LYS A 219 7.15 -10.55 7.92
C LYS A 219 8.26 -9.82 8.66
N ASN A 220 7.90 -8.83 9.48
CA ASN A 220 8.90 -8.18 10.33
C ASN A 220 8.92 -8.87 11.70
N GLU A 221 9.67 -9.96 11.78
CA GLU A 221 9.97 -10.64 13.03
C GLU A 221 11.29 -10.12 13.60
N LYS A 222 11.21 -9.12 14.49
CA LYS A 222 12.07 -8.87 15.68
C LYS A 222 11.89 -7.42 16.17
N ALA A 223 11.85 -7.08 17.46
CA ALA A 223 12.21 -7.85 18.65
C ALA A 223 11.24 -7.58 19.81
N SER A 224 10.43 -8.57 20.17
CA SER A 224 10.05 -8.79 21.57
C SER A 224 11.12 -9.68 22.20
N THR A 225 12.37 -9.22 22.20
CA THR A 225 13.46 -9.83 22.98
C THR A 225 14.53 -8.78 23.19
N SER A 226 14.68 -8.39 24.47
CA SER A 226 15.67 -7.50 25.11
C SER A 226 15.29 -6.02 25.12
#